data_AF-A0AAU1V7Z9-F1
#
_entry.id   AF-A0AAU1V7Z9-F1
#
_cell.length_a   1.000
_cell.length_b   1.000
_cell.length_c   1.000
_cell.angle_alpha   90.00
_cell.angle_beta   90.00
_cell.angle_gamma   90.00
#
_symmetry.space_group_name_H-M   'P 1'
#
loop_
_entity.id
_entity.type
_entity.pdbx_description
1 polymer ?
#
loop_
_entity_poly.entity_id
_entity_poly.type
_entity_poly.pdbx_seq_one_letter_code
_entity_poly.pdbx_strand_id
1 'polypeptide(L)' 'MRAVVDTPTAMDLPPVDLTALARAYGGRTRACGAEEFRRALTEALDTPGPTLVTIREEIA' A
#
# COMPACT_ATOMS: atom_id res chain seq x y z
N MET A 1 26.05 23.66 0.91
CA MET A 1 25.33 22.85 1.92
C MET A 1 24.82 21.61 1.20
N ARG A 2 25.38 20.42 1.48
CA ARG A 2 25.01 19.17 0.79
C ARG A 2 24.00 18.48 1.70
N ALA A 3 22.75 18.36 1.27
CA ALA A 3 21.75 17.60 2.02
C ALA A 3 22.20 16.12 2.02
N VAL A 4 22.39 15.55 3.20
CA VAL A 4 22.51 14.11 3.35
C VAL A 4 21.12 13.57 3.06
N VAL A 5 20.96 12.95 1.91
CA VAL A 5 19.74 12.22 1.59
C VAL A 5 19.78 10.97 2.47
N ASP A 6 18.98 10.95 3.54
CA ASP A 6 18.77 9.76 4.34
C ASP A 6 18.29 8.66 3.39
N THR A 7 19.16 7.68 3.15
CA THR A 7 18.79 6.52 2.34
C THR A 7 18.04 5.58 3.27
N PRO A 8 16.76 5.26 3.00
CA PRO A 8 15.98 4.42 3.89
C PRO A 8 16.67 3.05 4.04
N THR A 9 17.00 2.66 5.28
CA THR A 9 17.74 1.44 5.61
C THR A 9 17.04 0.14 5.17
N ALA A 10 15.78 0.22 4.72
CA ALA A 10 14.94 -0.91 4.34
C ALA A 10 14.81 -1.14 2.82
N MET A 11 15.59 -0.46 1.98
CA MET A 11 15.51 -0.63 0.52
C MET A 11 16.03 -2.00 0.03
N ASP A 12 16.86 -2.68 0.81
CA ASP A 12 17.45 -3.98 0.43
C ASP A 12 16.59 -5.20 0.86
N LEU A 13 15.39 -4.95 1.39
CA LEU A 13 14.49 -6.05 1.74
C LEU A 13 13.94 -6.72 0.48
N PRO A 14 13.88 -8.07 0.44
CA PRO A 14 13.23 -8.75 -0.66
C PRO A 14 11.77 -8.30 -0.77
N PRO A 15 11.25 -8.12 -1.99
CA PRO A 15 9.88 -7.69 -2.18
C PRO A 15 8.92 -8.69 -1.52
N VAL A 16 8.00 -8.17 -0.70
CA VAL A 16 6.97 -8.95 -0.03
C VAL A 16 5.73 -8.97 -0.90
N ASP A 17 5.16 -10.16 -1.14
CA ASP A 17 3.83 -10.27 -1.74
C ASP A 17 2.76 -9.89 -0.69
N LEU A 18 2.44 -8.60 -0.66
CA LEU A 18 1.43 -8.04 0.24
C LEU A 18 0.03 -8.62 -0.03
N THR A 19 -0.26 -9.07 -1.26
CA THR A 19 -1.56 -9.66 -1.60
C THR A 19 -1.70 -11.04 -0.97
N ALA A 20 -0.66 -11.87 -1.09
CA ALA A 20 -0.61 -13.16 -0.42
C ALA A 20 -0.68 -12.99 1.10
N LEU A 21 0.02 -11.99 1.65
CA LEU A 21 -0.01 -11.69 3.07
C LEU A 21 -1.42 -11.32 3.55
N ALA A 22 -2.10 -10.39 2.87
CA ALA A 22 -3.46 -10.00 3.22
C ALA A 22 -4.41 -11.20 3.24
N ARG A 23 -4.32 -12.09 2.24
CA ARG A 23 -5.12 -13.33 2.17
C ARG A 23 -4.82 -14.28 3.32
N ALA A 24 -3.56 -14.45 3.71
CA ALA A 24 -3.16 -15.32 4.83
C ALA A 24 -3.77 -14.86 6.17
N TYR A 25 -4.01 -13.56 6.33
CA TYR A 25 -4.70 -12.98 7.49
C TYR A 25 -6.23 -12.85 7.32
N GLY A 26 -6.81 -13.48 6.29
CA GLY A 26 -8.25 -13.39 6.01
C GLY A 26 -8.72 -12.02 5.53
N GLY A 27 -7.78 -11.18 5.07
CA GLY A 27 -8.03 -9.84 4.60
C GLY A 27 -8.32 -9.74 3.11
N ARG A 28 -8.78 -8.55 2.71
CA ARG A 28 -9.07 -8.16 1.33
C ARG A 28 -7.98 -7.28 0.76
N THR A 29 -7.93 -7.19 -0.56
CA THR A 29 -6.97 -6.34 -1.28
C THR A 29 -7.67 -5.47 -2.31
N ARG A 30 -7.26 -4.21 -2.42
CA ARG A 30 -7.67 -3.29 -3.50
C ARG A 30 -6.48 -2.50 -4.02
N ALA A 31 -6.37 -2.37 -5.34
CA ALA A 31 -5.38 -1.52 -6.00
C ALA A 31 -6.09 -0.35 -6.70
N CYS A 32 -5.66 0.89 -6.45
CA CYS A 32 -6.28 2.09 -7.01
C CYS A 32 -5.25 3.16 -7.40
N GLY A 33 -5.68 4.16 -8.18
CA GLY A 33 -4.92 5.40 -8.37
C GLY A 33 -5.11 6.38 -7.21
N ALA A 34 -4.41 7.52 -7.24
CA ALA A 34 -4.49 8.54 -6.20
C ALA A 34 -5.90 9.17 -6.11
N GLU A 35 -6.52 9.44 -7.26
CA GLU A 35 -7.85 10.01 -7.43
C GLU A 35 -8.93 9.10 -6.84
N GLU A 36 -8.71 7.80 -6.94
CA GLU A 36 -9.63 6.76 -6.46
C GLU A 36 -9.41 6.40 -4.99
N PHE A 37 -8.29 6.82 -4.39
CA PHE A 37 -7.89 6.41 -3.05
C PHE A 37 -8.93 6.77 -2.00
N ARG A 38 -9.48 7.99 -2.06
CA ARG A 38 -10.50 8.44 -1.10
C ARG A 38 -11.69 7.47 -1.06
N ARG A 39 -12.18 7.07 -2.23
CA ARG A 39 -13.31 6.13 -2.35
C ARG A 39 -12.91 4.73 -1.87
N ALA A 40 -11.74 4.24 -2.30
CA ALA A 40 -11.24 2.93 -1.87
C ALA A 40 -11.09 2.84 -0.35
N LEU A 41 -10.65 3.93 0.30
CA LEU A 41 -10.52 4.03 1.75
C LEU A 41 -11.89 4.05 2.44
N THR A 42 -12.84 4.84 1.95
CA THR A 42 -14.20 4.86 2.51
C THR A 42 -14.81 3.46 2.48
N GLU A 43 -14.76 2.78 1.33
CA GLU A 43 -15.29 1.42 1.20
C GLU A 43 -14.56 0.42 2.14
N ALA A 44 -13.24 0.56 2.32
CA ALA A 44 -12.48 -0.30 3.22
C ALA A 44 -12.85 -0.10 4.70
N LEU A 45 -13.13 1.13 5.12
CA LEU A 45 -13.54 1.45 6.50
C LEU A 45 -14.94 0.93 6.82
N ASP A 46 -15.84 0.95 5.84
CA ASP A 46 -17.22 0.45 6.00
C ASP A 46 -17.32 -1.09 5.94
N THR A 47 -16.28 -1.77 5.44
CA THR A 47 -16.33 -3.22 5.27
C THR A 47 -15.59 -3.94 6.41
N PRO A 48 -16.26 -4.78 7.22
CA PRO A 48 -15.61 -5.50 8.32
C PRO A 48 -14.45 -6.38 7.85
N GLY A 49 -13.31 -6.29 8.53
CA GLY A 49 -12.13 -7.12 8.29
C GLY A 49 -10.93 -6.37 7.70
N PRO A 50 -9.70 -6.90 7.87
CA PRO A 50 -8.48 -6.25 7.42
C PRO A 50 -8.50 -6.05 5.91
N THR A 51 -8.19 -4.83 5.45
CA THR A 51 -8.19 -4.49 4.03
C THR A 51 -6.87 -3.79 3.68
N LEU A 52 -6.12 -4.38 2.75
CA LEU A 52 -4.94 -3.79 2.16
C LEU A 52 -5.34 -2.94 0.95
N VAL A 53 -5.07 -1.64 1.01
CA VAL A 53 -5.23 -0.73 -0.14
C VAL A 53 -3.84 -0.38 -0.66
N THR A 54 -3.59 -0.67 -1.93
CA THR A 54 -2.35 -0.33 -2.64
C THR A 54 -2.63 0.81 -3.60
N ILE A 55 -1.81 1.86 -3.53
CA ILE A 55 -1.90 3.03 -4.41
C ILE A 55 -0.82 2.88 -5.46
N ARG A 56 -1.21 2.88 -6.73
CA ARG A 56 -0.27 2.87 -7.85
C ARG A 56 0.45 4.21 -7.88
N GLU A 57 1.77 4.19 -7.93
CA GLU A 57 2.58 5.37 -8.15
C GLU A 57 2.30 5.93 -9.56
N GLU A 58 2.13 7.25 -9.67
CA GLU A 58 2.08 7.91 -10.97
C GLU A 58 3.51 8.12 -11.45
N ILE A 59 3.83 7.59 -12.64
CA ILE A 59 5.11 7.87 -13.29
C ILE A 59 4.97 9.25 -13.94
N ALA A 60 5.55 10.27 -13.30
CA ALA A 60 5.62 11.64 -13.81
C ALA A 60 6.56 11.78 -15.01
#